data_AF-A0A117PYD9-F1
#
_entry.id   AF-A0A117PYD9-F1
#
_cell.length_a   1.000
_cell.length_b   1.000
_cell.length_c   1.000
_cell.angle_alpha   90.00
_cell.angle_beta   90.00
_cell.angle_gamma   90.00
#
_symmetry.space_group_name_H-M   'P 1'
#
loop_
_entity.id
_entity.type
_entity.pdbx_description
1 polymer ?
#
loop_
_entity_poly.entity_id
_entity_poly.type
_entity_poly.pdbx_seq_one_letter_code
_entity_poly.pdbx_strand_id
1 'polypeptide(L)'
;MRRRRVPDNSWAAEPDPLLALARRELTFYARACDRARRLHHVTELGALLTTSVTVVAAGLHAPAWLTALIAGGAVFFTGMRQLYGAGSRWVLAAQARESLRRALDRYLLLPESARDAAARQALHAVVEEVGANELRAWSEAQGGRPEPSLPSVGA
;
A
#
# COMPACT_ATOMS: atom_id res chain seq x y z
N MET A 1 1.85 -2.91 12.62
CA MET A 1 2.95 -2.60 11.68
C MET A 1 3.96 -3.75 11.74
N ARG A 2 4.18 -4.48 10.64
CA ARG A 2 5.20 -5.54 10.61
C ARG A 2 6.57 -4.85 10.62
N ARG A 3 7.41 -5.13 11.62
CA ARG A 3 8.83 -4.75 11.61
C ARG A 3 9.40 -5.06 10.22
N ARG A 4 10.01 -4.06 9.58
CA ARG A 4 10.90 -4.25 8.42
C ARG A 4 11.90 -5.31 8.90
N ARG A 5 11.78 -6.57 8.43
CA ARG A 5 12.84 -7.57 8.66
C ARG A 5 14.12 -6.93 8.15
N VAL A 6 15.22 -7.15 8.88
CA VAL A 6 16.58 -6.80 8.43
C VAL A 6 16.66 -7.04 6.93
N PRO A 7 17.10 -6.05 6.13
CA PRO A 7 17.15 -6.21 4.68
C PRO A 7 17.98 -7.44 4.37
N ASP A 8 17.29 -8.50 3.95
CA ASP A 8 17.93 -9.72 3.50
C ASP A 8 18.63 -9.36 2.19
N ASN A 9 19.97 -9.34 2.21
CA ASN A 9 20.81 -9.02 1.07
C ASN A 9 21.14 -10.28 0.25
N SER A 10 20.40 -11.38 0.45
CA SER A 10 20.52 -12.62 -0.32
C SER A 10 20.46 -12.41 -1.84
N TRP A 11 19.74 -11.40 -2.31
CA TRP A 11 19.68 -11.01 -3.72
C TRP A 11 21.04 -10.61 -4.33
N ALA A 12 21.99 -10.12 -3.51
CA ALA A 12 23.31 -9.71 -3.99
C ALA A 12 24.21 -10.90 -4.38
N ALA A 13 23.87 -12.11 -3.92
CA ALA A 13 24.60 -13.33 -4.22
C ALA A 13 24.06 -14.07 -5.47
N GLU A 14 22.98 -13.59 -6.09
CA GLU A 14 22.44 -14.19 -7.31
C GLU A 14 23.32 -13.87 -8.54
N PRO A 15 23.30 -14.72 -9.59
CA PRO A 15 24.06 -14.49 -10.82
C PRO A 15 23.77 -13.14 -11.49
N ASP A 16 22.54 -12.66 -11.34
CA ASP A 16 22.11 -11.31 -11.74
C ASP A 16 21.45 -10.60 -10.54
N PRO A 17 22.24 -9.87 -9.74
CA PRO A 17 21.74 -9.28 -8.50
C PRO A 17 20.73 -8.15 -8.75
N LEU A 18 20.84 -7.45 -9.88
CA LEU A 18 19.91 -6.39 -10.25
C LEU A 18 18.54 -6.97 -10.62
N LEU A 19 18.53 -8.07 -11.38
CA LEU A 19 17.29 -8.78 -11.70
C LEU A 19 16.62 -9.33 -10.44
N ALA A 20 17.39 -9.90 -9.52
CA ALA A 20 16.90 -10.40 -8.24
C ALA A 20 16.26 -9.28 -7.39
N LEU A 21 16.92 -8.12 -7.30
CA LEU A 21 16.38 -6.94 -6.62
C LEU A 21 15.06 -6.46 -7.26
N ALA A 22 15.04 -6.29 -8.58
CA ALA A 22 13.85 -5.82 -9.30
C ALA A 22 12.66 -6.78 -9.15
N ARG A 23 12.88 -8.10 -9.18
CA ARG A 23 11.83 -9.11 -8.93
C ARG A 23 11.29 -9.06 -7.51
N ARG A 24 12.16 -8.82 -6.53
CA ARG A 24 11.77 -8.66 -5.13
C ARG A 24 10.89 -7.43 -4.96
N GLU A 25 11.29 -6.29 -5.50
CA GLU A 25 10.49 -5.05 -5.48
C GLU A 25 9.13 -5.26 -6.17
N LEU A 26 9.11 -5.88 -7.35
CA LEU A 26 7.87 -6.19 -8.05
C LEU A 26 6.93 -7.05 -7.19
N THR A 27 7.46 -8.07 -6.51
CA THR A 27 6.68 -8.96 -5.63
C THR A 27 6.14 -8.20 -4.42
N PHE A 28 6.92 -7.27 -3.86
CA PHE A 28 6.49 -6.42 -2.76
C PHE A 28 5.30 -5.55 -3.19
N TYR A 29 5.40 -4.83 -4.32
CA TYR A 29 4.31 -3.99 -4.82
C TYR A 29 3.09 -4.82 -5.24
N ALA A 30 3.27 -6.01 -5.81
CA ALA A 30 2.16 -6.92 -6.10
C ALA A 30 1.36 -7.28 -4.84
N ARG A 31 2.04 -7.69 -3.76
CA ARG A 31 1.39 -7.99 -2.47
C ARG A 31 0.74 -6.75 -1.86
N ALA A 32 1.33 -5.57 -2.02
CA ALA A 32 0.76 -4.32 -1.54
C ALA A 32 -0.57 -4.01 -2.25
N CYS A 33 -0.63 -4.14 -3.58
CA CYS A 33 -1.86 -3.99 -4.35
C CYS A 33 -2.94 -5.00 -3.94
N ASP A 34 -2.58 -6.29 -3.80
CA ASP A 34 -3.53 -7.34 -3.43
C ASP A 34 -4.09 -7.13 -2.03
N ARG A 35 -3.24 -6.71 -1.09
CA ARG A 35 -3.66 -6.37 0.27
C ARG A 35 -4.60 -5.15 0.26
N ALA A 36 -4.32 -4.14 -0.55
CA ALA A 36 -5.18 -2.96 -0.67
C ALA A 36 -6.58 -3.35 -1.21
N ARG A 37 -6.65 -4.21 -2.24
CA ARG A 37 -7.92 -4.72 -2.77
C ARG A 37 -8.71 -5.47 -1.71
N ARG A 38 -8.06 -6.39 -0.98
CA ARG A 38 -8.72 -7.16 0.09
C ARG A 38 -9.25 -6.25 1.19
N LEU A 39 -8.47 -5.25 1.62
CA LEU A 39 -8.89 -4.30 2.64
C LEU A 39 -10.08 -3.46 2.17
N HIS A 40 -10.05 -2.99 0.94
CA HIS A 40 -11.16 -2.23 0.34
C HIS A 40 -12.45 -3.04 0.35
N HIS A 41 -12.44 -4.26 -0.17
CA HIS A 41 -13.61 -5.14 -0.16
C HIS A 41 -14.10 -5.45 1.25
N VAL A 42 -13.19 -5.74 2.19
CA VAL A 42 -13.56 -5.98 3.60
C VAL A 42 -14.19 -4.75 4.23
N THR A 43 -13.68 -3.54 3.93
CA THR A 43 -14.26 -2.30 4.47
C THR A 43 -15.64 -2.01 3.90
N GLU A 44 -15.85 -2.21 2.60
CA GLU A 44 -17.15 -1.98 1.97
C GLU A 44 -18.19 -3.01 2.42
N LEU A 45 -17.83 -4.29 2.38
CA LEU A 45 -18.72 -5.36 2.85
C LEU A 45 -19.04 -5.21 4.33
N GLY A 46 -18.05 -4.83 5.14
CA GLY A 46 -18.26 -4.55 6.55
C GLY A 46 -19.19 -3.37 6.80
N ALA A 47 -19.02 -2.27 6.06
CA ALA A 47 -19.91 -1.12 6.13
C ALA A 47 -21.35 -1.50 5.74
N LEU A 48 -21.54 -2.20 4.61
CA LEU A 48 -22.85 -2.68 4.18
C LEU A 48 -23.49 -3.63 5.20
N LEU A 49 -22.71 -4.57 5.73
CA LEU A 49 -23.20 -5.52 6.71
C LEU A 49 -23.63 -4.83 8.01
N THR A 50 -22.82 -3.89 8.52
CA THR A 50 -23.18 -3.14 9.74
C THR A 50 -24.42 -2.28 9.54
N THR A 51 -24.59 -1.62 8.39
CA THR A 51 -25.81 -0.83 8.12
C THR A 51 -27.04 -1.72 7.99
N SER A 52 -26.96 -2.84 7.27
CA SER A 52 -28.07 -3.80 7.17
C SER A 52 -28.45 -4.40 8.51
N VAL A 53 -27.47 -4.83 9.32
CA VAL A 53 -27.73 -5.44 10.63
C VAL A 53 -28.32 -4.43 11.61
N THR A 54 -27.98 -3.14 11.51
CA THR A 54 -28.57 -2.08 12.35
C THR A 54 -30.09 -2.02 12.19
N VAL A 55 -30.59 -2.11 10.95
CA VAL A 55 -32.03 -2.07 10.65
C VAL A 55 -32.76 -3.27 11.28
N VAL A 56 -32.19 -4.46 11.16
CA VAL A 56 -32.75 -5.69 11.74
C VAL A 56 -32.76 -5.62 13.27
N ALA A 57 -31.66 -5.16 13.88
CA ALA A 57 -31.54 -5.03 15.32
C ALA A 57 -32.54 -4.01 15.89
N ALA A 58 -32.77 -2.90 15.18
CA ALA A 58 -33.78 -1.91 15.56
C ALA A 58 -35.21 -2.50 15.50
N GLY A 59 -35.54 -3.23 14.43
CA GLY A 59 -36.86 -3.86 14.29
C GLY A 59 -37.15 -4.94 15.34
N LEU A 60 -36.13 -5.69 15.75
CA LEU A 60 -36.26 -6.76 16.72
C LEU A 60 -36.11 -6.30 18.19
N HIS A 61 -35.99 -5.00 18.46
CA HIS A 61 -35.73 -4.47 19.81
C HIS A 61 -34.54 -5.17 20.49
N ALA A 62 -33.44 -5.31 19.73
CA ALA A 62 -32.28 -6.08 20.16
C ALA A 62 -31.67 -5.57 21.48
N PRO A 63 -31.09 -6.48 22.29
CA PRO A 63 -30.47 -6.12 23.56
C PRO A 63 -29.28 -5.16 23.37
N ALA A 64 -29.05 -4.31 24.38
CA ALA A 64 -28.12 -3.18 24.32
C ALA A 64 -26.67 -3.56 23.94
N TRP A 65 -26.21 -4.76 24.33
CA TRP A 65 -24.86 -5.22 23.97
C TRP A 65 -24.72 -5.47 22.45
N LEU A 66 -25.79 -5.93 21.79
CA LEU A 66 -25.77 -6.23 20.36
C LEU A 66 -25.80 -4.93 19.54
N THR A 67 -26.65 -3.98 19.92
CA THR A 67 -26.71 -2.66 19.28
C THR A 67 -25.39 -1.90 19.45
N ALA A 68 -24.74 -2.00 20.61
CA ALA A 68 -23.41 -1.43 20.84
C ALA A 68 -22.33 -2.04 19.93
N LEU A 69 -22.33 -3.37 19.72
CA LEU A 69 -21.39 -4.03 18.80
C LEU A 69 -21.60 -3.58 17.35
N ILE A 70 -22.85 -3.45 16.92
CA ILE A 70 -23.19 -3.01 15.56
C ILE A 70 -22.75 -1.56 15.33
N ALA A 71 -23.08 -0.67 16.27
CA ALA A 71 -22.67 0.73 16.22
C ALA A 71 -21.14 0.88 16.25
N GLY A 72 -20.46 0.14 17.12
CA GLY A 72 -19.00 0.11 17.19
C GLY A 72 -18.37 -0.40 15.90
N GLY A 73 -18.95 -1.44 15.28
CA GLY A 73 -18.55 -1.95 13.98
C GLY A 73 -18.67 -0.89 12.87
N ALA A 74 -19.79 -0.18 12.81
CA ALA A 74 -20.01 0.88 11.82
C ALA A 74 -18.98 2.03 11.96
N VAL A 75 -18.69 2.45 13.19
CA VAL A 75 -17.64 3.44 13.47
C VAL A 75 -16.26 2.90 13.09
N PHE A 76 -15.98 1.63 13.40
CA PHE A 76 -14.71 0.99 13.04
C PHE A 76 -14.50 0.92 11.52
N PHE A 77 -15.49 0.49 10.74
CA PHE A 77 -15.40 0.47 9.28
C PHE A 77 -15.28 1.88 8.70
N THR A 78 -15.95 2.86 9.29
CA THR A 78 -15.82 4.27 8.91
C THR A 78 -14.41 4.80 9.18
N GLY A 79 -13.83 4.51 10.35
CA GLY A 79 -12.45 4.88 10.68
C GLY A 79 -11.42 4.16 9.81
N MET A 80 -11.62 2.88 9.53
CA MET A 80 -10.80 2.14 8.56
C MET A 80 -10.86 2.76 7.18
N ARG A 81 -12.05 3.18 6.71
CA ARG A 81 -12.20 3.88 5.44
C ARG A 81 -11.41 5.18 5.43
N GLN A 82 -11.29 5.91 6.53
CA GLN A 82 -10.43 7.11 6.59
C GLN A 82 -8.94 6.75 6.59
N LEU A 83 -8.55 5.69 7.30
CA LEU A 83 -7.16 5.24 7.38
C LEU A 83 -6.64 4.67 6.05
N TYR A 84 -7.49 3.95 5.33
CA TYR A 84 -7.17 3.33 4.04
C TYR A 84 -7.60 4.18 2.83
N GLY A 85 -8.54 5.11 3.01
CA GLY A 85 -9.15 5.96 1.99
C GLY A 85 -8.34 7.18 1.57
N ALA A 86 -7.02 7.17 1.81
CA ALA A 86 -6.10 7.87 0.92
C ALA A 86 -5.94 7.01 -0.34
N GLY A 87 -6.96 7.03 -1.22
CA GLY A 87 -6.99 6.25 -2.47
C GLY A 87 -5.74 6.43 -3.35
N SER A 88 -4.93 7.47 -3.10
CA SER A 88 -3.62 7.68 -3.72
C SER A 88 -2.63 6.53 -3.48
N ARG A 89 -2.63 5.88 -2.30
CA ARG A 89 -1.55 4.94 -1.93
C ARG A 89 -1.57 3.64 -2.72
N TRP A 90 -2.75 3.11 -3.04
CA TRP A 90 -2.85 1.89 -3.82
C TRP A 90 -2.60 2.16 -5.32
N VAL A 91 -2.98 3.34 -5.81
CA VAL A 91 -2.69 3.79 -7.17
C VAL A 91 -1.18 3.95 -7.36
N LEU A 92 -0.49 4.59 -6.41
CA LEU A 92 0.97 4.71 -6.40
C LEU A 92 1.66 3.33 -6.42
N ALA A 93 1.20 2.39 -5.58
CA ALA A 93 1.74 1.03 -5.57
C ALA A 93 1.46 0.27 -6.89
N ALA A 94 0.29 0.48 -7.50
CA ALA A 94 -0.06 -0.13 -8.78
C ALA A 94 0.77 0.45 -9.94
N GLN A 95 1.00 1.77 -9.92
CA GLN A 95 1.87 2.46 -10.88
C GLN A 95 3.31 1.96 -10.78
N ALA A 96 3.85 1.89 -9.56
CA ALA A 96 5.19 1.34 -9.28
C ALA A 96 5.32 -0.12 -9.73
N ARG A 97 4.30 -0.95 -9.46
CA ARG A 97 4.26 -2.34 -9.94
C ARG A 97 4.33 -2.40 -11.46
N GLU A 98 3.54 -1.59 -12.15
CA GLU A 98 3.44 -1.66 -13.61
C GLU A 98 4.69 -1.09 -14.30
N SER A 99 5.29 -0.03 -13.76
CA SER A 99 6.57 0.48 -14.28
C SER A 99 7.69 -0.54 -14.13
N LEU A 100 7.82 -1.17 -12.95
CA LEU A 100 8.79 -2.25 -12.71
C LEU A 100 8.53 -3.46 -13.60
N ARG A 101 7.27 -3.88 -13.75
CA ARG A 101 6.90 -5.00 -14.61
C ARG A 101 7.32 -4.76 -16.05
N ARG A 102 7.00 -3.60 -16.62
CA ARG A 102 7.40 -3.24 -17.99
C ARG A 102 8.91 -3.14 -18.17
N ALA A 103 9.65 -2.67 -17.17
CA ALA A 103 11.10 -2.61 -17.23
C ALA A 103 11.74 -4.01 -17.15
N LEU A 104 11.23 -4.87 -16.27
CA LEU A 104 11.63 -6.27 -16.17
C LEU A 104 11.32 -7.05 -17.45
N ASP A 105 10.11 -6.90 -17.99
CA ASP A 105 9.71 -7.56 -19.23
C ASP A 105 10.64 -7.13 -20.37
N ARG A 106 10.93 -5.82 -20.52
CA ARG A 106 11.91 -5.33 -21.49
C ARG A 106 13.29 -5.94 -21.29
N TYR A 107 13.78 -5.99 -20.05
CA TYR A 107 15.10 -6.56 -19.74
C TYR A 107 15.18 -8.06 -20.03
N LEU A 108 14.13 -8.82 -19.71
CA LEU A 108 14.08 -10.27 -19.90
C LEU A 108 13.88 -10.66 -21.37
N LEU A 109 13.22 -9.82 -22.17
CA LEU A 109 13.07 -10.02 -23.62
C LEU A 109 14.41 -9.90 -24.37
N LEU A 110 15.43 -9.26 -23.79
CA LEU A 110 16.78 -9.30 -24.35
C LEU A 110 17.40 -10.69 -24.15
N PRO A 111 18.03 -11.26 -25.19
CA PRO A 111 18.90 -12.42 -25.05
C PRO A 111 19.98 -12.18 -23.98
N GLU A 112 20.42 -13.22 -23.27
CA GLU A 112 21.41 -13.07 -22.19
C GLU A 112 22.70 -12.40 -22.67
N SER A 113 23.13 -12.65 -23.90
CA SER A 113 24.29 -12.02 -24.54
C SER A 113 24.12 -10.52 -24.80
N ALA A 114 22.87 -10.03 -24.88
CA ALA A 114 22.53 -8.62 -25.11
C ALA A 114 22.20 -7.87 -23.81
N ARG A 115 22.19 -8.55 -22.65
CA ARG A 115 21.98 -7.92 -21.32
C ARG A 115 23.26 -7.24 -20.83
N ASP A 116 23.70 -6.27 -21.60
CA ASP A 116 24.90 -5.51 -21.37
C ASP A 116 24.75 -4.48 -20.23
N ALA A 117 25.79 -3.67 -20.03
CA ALA A 117 25.79 -2.62 -19.02
C ALA A 117 24.68 -1.58 -19.24
N ALA A 118 24.35 -1.27 -20.50
CA ALA A 118 23.30 -0.30 -20.81
C ALA A 118 21.91 -0.84 -20.46
N ALA A 119 21.62 -2.10 -20.77
CA ALA A 119 20.38 -2.77 -20.38
C ALA A 119 20.22 -2.83 -18.85
N ARG A 120 21.31 -3.13 -18.12
CA ARG A 120 21.32 -3.11 -16.65
C ARG A 120 21.10 -1.70 -16.09
N GLN A 121 21.77 -0.70 -16.65
CA GLN A 121 21.60 0.69 -16.21
C GLN A 121 20.17 1.20 -16.44
N ALA A 122 19.55 0.82 -17.56
CA ALA A 122 18.16 1.15 -17.84
C ALA A 122 17.18 0.53 -16.82
N LEU A 123 17.39 -0.74 -16.43
CA LEU A 123 16.58 -1.38 -15.39
C LEU A 123 16.81 -0.72 -14.02
N HIS A 124 18.07 -0.44 -13.67
CA HIS A 124 18.42 0.21 -12.41
C HIS A 124 17.80 1.60 -12.28
N ALA A 125 17.83 2.40 -13.36
CA ALA A 125 17.20 3.73 -13.38
C ALA A 125 15.70 3.67 -13.04
N VAL A 126 14.98 2.67 -13.53
CA VAL A 126 13.55 2.50 -13.21
C VAL A 126 13.34 2.11 -11.75
N VAL A 127 14.20 1.25 -11.19
CA VAL A 127 14.13 0.86 -9.77
C VAL A 127 14.34 2.09 -8.88
N GLU A 128 15.35 2.90 -9.16
CA GLU A 128 15.64 4.14 -8.44
C GLU A 128 14.50 5.17 -8.59
N GLU A 129 13.97 5.34 -9.79
CA GLU A 129 12.85 6.25 -10.05
C GLU A 129 11.60 5.88 -9.25
N VAL A 130 11.28 4.59 -9.15
CA VAL A 130 10.17 4.10 -8.34
C VAL A 130 10.39 4.41 -6.86
N GLY A 131 11.59 4.17 -6.34
CA GLY A 131 11.94 4.51 -4.96
C GLY A 131 11.86 6.01 -4.68
N ALA A 132 12.38 6.85 -5.59
CA ALA A 132 12.34 8.29 -5.48
C ALA A 132 10.90 8.85 -5.51
N ASN A 133 10.06 8.29 -6.38
CA ASN A 133 8.64 8.67 -6.45
C ASN A 133 7.89 8.30 -5.17
N GLU A 134 8.17 7.15 -4.56
CA GLU A 134 7.57 6.76 -3.27
C GLU A 134 8.01 7.71 -2.14
N LEU A 135 9.30 8.06 -2.08
CA LEU A 135 9.81 9.01 -1.09
C LEU A 135 9.14 10.38 -1.24
N ARG A 136 9.01 10.86 -2.49
CA ARG A 136 8.34 12.14 -2.78
C ARG A 136 6.88 12.11 -2.33
N ALA A 137 6.14 11.09 -2.73
CA ALA A 137 4.73 10.92 -2.33
C ALA A 137 4.57 10.84 -0.80
N TRP A 138 5.51 10.21 -0.10
CA TRP A 138 5.49 10.17 1.36
C TRP A 138 5.76 11.55 1.98
N SER A 139 6.74 12.29 1.46
CA SER A 139 7.06 13.65 1.94
C SER A 139 5.90 14.62 1.72
N GLU A 140 5.24 14.58 0.57
CA GLU A 140 4.05 15.40 0.27
C GLU A 140 2.89 15.06 1.22
N ALA A 141 2.68 13.77 1.49
CA ALA A 141 1.64 13.33 2.42
C ALA A 141 1.92 13.74 3.88
N GLN A 142 3.18 13.92 4.30
CA GLN A 142 3.50 14.44 5.63
C GLN A 142 3.50 15.97 5.67
N GLY A 143 3.97 16.66 4.63
CA GLY A 143 4.02 18.12 4.56
C GLY A 143 2.65 18.81 4.55
N GLY A 144 1.59 18.10 4.11
CA GLY A 144 0.21 18.58 4.18
C GLY A 144 -0.49 18.41 5.53
N ARG A 145 0.17 17.82 6.54
CA ARG A 145 -0.41 17.70 7.89
C ARG A 145 -0.10 19.00 8.64
N PRO A 146 -1.11 19.86 8.95
CA PRO A 146 -0.85 21.08 9.71
C PRO A 146 -0.18 20.73 11.03
N GLU A 147 0.90 21.44 11.37
CA GLU A 147 1.50 21.31 12.69
C GLU A 147 0.43 21.56 13.75
N PRO A 148 0.35 20.75 14.81
CA PRO A 148 -0.54 21.04 15.92
C PRO A 148 -0.12 22.40 16.50
N SER A 149 -1.00 23.40 16.36
CA SER A 149 -0.79 24.70 16.97
C SER A 149 -0.61 24.50 18.48
N LEU A 150 0.59 24.82 18.96
CA LEU A 150 0.89 24.77 20.40
C LEU A 150 -0.12 25.69 21.11
N PRO A 151 -0.74 25.25 22.22
CA PRO A 151 -1.66 26.10 22.96
C PRO A 151 -0.91 27.35 23.38
N SER A 152 -1.39 28.51 22.93
CA SER A 152 -0.90 29.80 23.38
C SER A 152 -1.14 29.88 24.88
N VAL A 153 -0.08 29.72 25.67
CA VAL A 153 -0.10 30.03 27.09
C VAL A 153 -0.28 31.54 27.18
N GLY A 154 -1.52 31.96 27.41
CA GLY A 154 -1.85 33.36 27.64
C GLY A 154 -1.17 33.86 28.90
N ALA A 155 -0.52 35.02 28.78
CA ALA A 155 -0.02 35.83 29.89
C ALA A 155 -0.97 37.01 30.11
#